data_AF-C6WLC8-F1
#
_entry.id   AF-C6WLC8-F1
#
_cell.length_a   1.000
_cell.length_b   1.000
_cell.length_c   1.000
_cell.angle_alpha   90.00
_cell.angle_beta   90.00
_cell.angle_gamma   90.00
#
_symmetry.space_group_name_H-M   'P 1'
#
loop_
_entity.id
_entity.type
_entity.pdbx_description
1 polymer ?
#
loop_
_entity_poly.entity_id
_entity_poly.type
_entity_poly.pdbx_seq_one_letter_code
_entity_poly.pdbx_strand_id
1 'polypeptide(L)'
;MSSTPRVPLTTAPLVLRAVALAALVAALWHGSAIPETPERAVYPVLTALDVLVAALCAWLGARWSSTARFEPDALVIGRHRVPYAAITGVRCGPCSAKPFWLALLFPVSVIGGLLVLARSAQAMGREVVEIRTADGRRHRSRWKDAERRGEFTDLLRRARPDLEHDYGVDTALPARDHTPRLGVPGGLVGAFLVAWVLVVLHLGAQLDDLDRLQSRTHDPERAVTALQRVVAFAEPAGLELPHVVEQERCGRVNSVFLGPTPHWVRVSATAEDRSMADADAEGVRTALRAAAGLEPDVGYSRDPDGESGVTYNLNGGRGLTLTVSTGCVPADSAPRVTAALEDVVRALGRG
;
A
#
# COMPACT_ATOMS: atom_id res chain seq x y z
N MET A 1 47.96 13.06 -19.13
CA MET A 1 47.22 12.60 -17.94
C MET A 1 46.68 11.22 -18.25
N SER A 2 47.24 10.16 -17.65
CA SER A 2 46.72 8.79 -17.87
C SER A 2 45.41 8.64 -17.11
N SER A 3 44.32 8.34 -17.81
CA SER A 3 43.02 8.07 -17.18
C SER A 3 43.09 6.77 -16.38
N THR A 4 42.82 6.83 -15.07
CA THR A 4 42.73 5.65 -14.20
C THR A 4 41.71 4.65 -14.78
N PRO A 5 42.14 3.43 -15.15
CA PRO A 5 41.23 2.42 -15.70
C PRO A 5 40.11 2.09 -14.71
N ARG A 6 38.88 1.91 -15.22
CA ARG A 6 37.70 1.57 -14.42
C ARG A 6 37.00 0.36 -15.00
N VAL A 7 36.79 -0.65 -14.16
CA VAL A 7 36.08 -1.88 -14.56
C VAL A 7 34.72 -1.95 -13.87
N PRO A 8 33.60 -2.04 -14.61
CA PRO A 8 32.28 -2.26 -14.04
C PRO A 8 32.18 -3.60 -13.30
N LEU A 9 31.63 -3.57 -12.09
CA LEU A 9 31.40 -4.76 -11.26
C LEU A 9 29.94 -5.22 -11.35
N THR A 10 28.99 -4.33 -11.07
CA THR A 10 27.56 -4.67 -11.02
C THR A 10 26.68 -3.42 -11.12
N THR A 11 25.46 -3.59 -11.64
CA THR A 11 24.42 -2.55 -11.64
C THR A 11 23.50 -2.63 -10.42
N ALA A 12 23.66 -3.65 -9.55
CA ALA A 12 22.80 -3.85 -8.38
C ALA A 12 22.66 -2.63 -7.45
N PRO A 13 23.72 -1.82 -7.18
CA PRO A 13 23.58 -0.58 -6.40
C PRO A 13 22.58 0.41 -7.02
N LEU A 14 22.57 0.53 -8.35
CA LEU A 14 21.66 1.45 -9.06
C LEU A 14 20.23 0.94 -8.98
N VAL A 15 20.02 -0.35 -9.22
CA VAL A 15 18.70 -0.99 -9.12
C VAL A 15 18.13 -0.82 -7.70
N LEU A 16 18.93 -1.10 -6.67
CA LEU A 16 18.47 -0.93 -5.29
C LEU A 16 18.16 0.51 -4.92
N ARG A 17 18.90 1.50 -5.44
CA ARG A 17 18.57 2.91 -5.24
C ARG A 17 17.25 3.29 -5.92
N ALA A 18 17.01 2.77 -7.13
CA ALA A 18 15.74 2.98 -7.82
C ALA A 18 14.56 2.35 -7.04
N VAL A 19 14.73 1.12 -6.53
CA VAL A 19 13.73 0.47 -5.67
C VAL A 19 13.53 1.26 -4.37
N ALA A 20 14.60 1.77 -3.75
CA ALA A 20 14.48 2.59 -2.55
C ALA A 20 13.69 3.88 -2.81
N LEU A 21 13.93 4.55 -3.93
CA LEU A 21 13.18 5.73 -4.33
C LEU A 21 11.70 5.40 -4.58
N ALA A 22 11.42 4.31 -5.31
CA ALA A 22 10.06 3.85 -5.55
C ALA A 22 9.32 3.52 -4.23
N ALA A 23 10.01 2.88 -3.28
CA ALA A 23 9.45 2.58 -1.97
C ALA A 23 9.19 3.85 -1.13
N LEU A 24 10.03 4.90 -1.24
CA LEU A 24 9.74 6.18 -0.60
C LEU A 24 8.51 6.88 -1.20
N VAL A 25 8.36 6.82 -2.53
CA VAL A 25 7.16 7.34 -3.20
C VAL A 25 5.91 6.57 -2.76
N ALA A 26 5.99 5.24 -2.67
CA ALA A 26 4.91 4.41 -2.14
C ALA A 26 4.58 4.76 -0.67
N ALA A 27 5.60 4.97 0.17
CA ALA A 27 5.38 5.37 1.57
C ALA A 27 4.65 6.71 1.69
N LEU A 28 4.95 7.68 0.82
CA LEU A 28 4.23 8.96 0.79
C LEU A 28 2.79 8.77 0.33
N TRP A 29 2.57 7.96 -0.70
CA TRP A 29 1.24 7.67 -1.22
C TRP A 29 0.37 6.91 -0.20
N HIS A 30 0.85 5.83 0.39
CA HIS A 30 0.10 5.11 1.42
C HIS A 30 -0.01 5.91 2.72
N GLY A 31 0.99 6.72 3.04
CA GLY A 31 0.97 7.62 4.19
C GLY A 31 -0.15 8.64 4.11
N SER A 32 -0.44 9.18 2.90
CA SER A 32 -1.55 10.12 2.72
C SER A 32 -2.93 9.48 2.91
N ALA A 33 -3.04 8.15 2.82
CA ALA A 33 -4.30 7.43 3.06
C ALA A 33 -4.61 7.21 4.54
N ILE A 34 -3.61 7.27 5.44
CA ILE A 34 -3.80 7.08 6.88
C ILE A 34 -4.90 7.98 7.47
N PRO A 35 -4.93 9.31 7.22
CA PRO A 35 -6.02 10.15 7.68
C PRO A 35 -7.37 9.87 6.97
N GLU A 36 -7.35 9.31 5.76
CA GLU A 36 -8.55 9.03 4.96
C GLU A 36 -9.22 7.69 5.27
N THR A 37 -8.49 6.78 5.92
CA THR A 37 -8.98 5.46 6.32
C THR A 37 -8.52 5.12 7.76
N PRO A 38 -8.78 5.98 8.76
CA PRO A 38 -8.19 5.85 10.09
C PRO A 38 -8.62 4.58 10.84
N GLU A 39 -9.78 4.03 10.49
CA GLU A 39 -10.31 2.79 11.07
C GLU A 39 -9.58 1.53 10.61
N ARG A 40 -8.69 1.61 9.62
CA ARG A 40 -7.94 0.46 9.09
C ARG A 40 -6.44 0.59 9.36
N ALA A 41 -5.92 -0.36 10.15
CA ALA A 41 -4.49 -0.46 10.46
C ALA A 41 -3.60 -0.90 9.28
N VAL A 42 -4.18 -1.21 8.12
CA VAL A 42 -3.44 -1.73 6.95
C VAL A 42 -2.47 -0.69 6.38
N TYR A 43 -2.91 0.56 6.19
CA TYR A 43 -2.07 1.62 5.60
C TYR A 43 -0.89 2.05 6.47
N PRO A 44 -1.03 2.19 7.81
CA PRO A 44 0.12 2.39 8.69
C PRO A 44 1.16 1.27 8.59
N VAL A 45 0.71 0.00 8.57
CA VAL A 45 1.61 -1.16 8.45
C VAL A 45 2.31 -1.18 7.09
N LEU A 46 1.57 -0.92 6.00
CA LEU A 46 2.12 -0.88 4.65
C LEU A 46 3.13 0.26 4.49
N THR A 47 2.82 1.46 5.01
CA THR A 47 3.74 2.61 5.00
C THR A 47 5.02 2.28 5.76
N ALA A 48 4.94 1.63 6.91
CA ALA A 48 6.11 1.17 7.65
C ALA A 48 6.93 0.14 6.85
N LEU A 49 6.26 -0.76 6.12
CA LEU A 49 6.89 -1.73 5.24
C LEU A 49 7.62 -1.05 4.08
N ASP A 50 7.02 -0.05 3.45
CA ASP A 50 7.63 0.75 2.38
C ASP A 50 8.90 1.46 2.86
N VAL A 51 8.85 2.08 4.04
CA VAL A 51 10.02 2.71 4.67
C VAL A 51 11.10 1.66 4.98
N LEU A 52 10.73 0.48 5.47
CA LEU A 52 11.66 -0.61 5.71
C LEU A 52 12.34 -1.08 4.41
N VAL A 53 11.57 -1.25 3.33
CA VAL A 53 12.09 -1.60 2.00
C VAL A 53 13.05 -0.52 1.50
N ALA A 54 12.68 0.75 1.63
CA ALA A 54 13.53 1.88 1.26
C ALA A 54 14.86 1.86 2.03
N ALA A 55 14.81 1.72 3.36
CA ALA A 55 15.98 1.69 4.22
C ALA A 55 16.89 0.48 3.90
N LEU A 56 16.31 -0.71 3.74
CA LEU A 56 17.05 -1.92 3.43
C LEU A 56 17.73 -1.83 2.06
N CYS A 57 17.01 -1.36 1.03
CA CYS A 57 17.54 -1.22 -0.32
C CYS A 57 18.61 -0.13 -0.39
N ALA A 58 18.43 1.01 0.30
CA ALA A 58 19.44 2.05 0.40
C ALA A 58 20.70 1.54 1.12
N TRP A 59 20.54 0.80 2.23
CA TRP A 59 21.64 0.21 2.97
C TRP A 59 22.42 -0.82 2.14
N LEU A 60 21.72 -1.75 1.49
CA LEU A 60 22.34 -2.74 0.59
C LEU A 60 23.03 -2.06 -0.60
N GLY A 61 22.37 -1.06 -1.21
CA GLY A 61 22.91 -0.29 -2.33
C GLY A 61 24.12 0.56 -1.96
N ALA A 62 24.29 0.93 -0.69
CA ALA A 62 25.48 1.59 -0.18
C ALA A 62 26.65 0.63 0.12
N ARG A 63 26.37 -0.66 0.35
CA ARG A 63 27.41 -1.68 0.61
C ARG A 63 28.09 -2.19 -0.66
N TRP A 64 27.37 -2.25 -1.77
CA TRP A 64 27.90 -2.79 -3.02
C TRP A 64 28.52 -1.71 -3.90
N SER A 65 29.57 -2.09 -4.63
CA SER A 65 30.33 -1.17 -5.49
C SER A 65 29.95 -1.39 -6.95
N SER A 66 29.69 -0.32 -7.68
CA SER A 66 29.37 -0.41 -9.12
C SER A 66 30.60 -0.60 -10.00
N THR A 67 31.76 -0.09 -9.58
CA THR A 67 33.01 -0.09 -10.35
C THR A 67 34.23 -0.31 -9.46
N ALA A 68 35.25 -0.96 -10.01
CA ALA A 68 36.61 -0.97 -9.49
C ALA A 68 37.49 0.03 -10.25
N ARG A 69 38.41 0.71 -9.57
CA ARG A 69 39.37 1.66 -10.15
C ARG A 69 40.79 1.15 -9.89
N PHE A 70 41.64 1.15 -10.92
CA PHE A 70 43.03 0.72 -10.83
C PHE A 70 43.93 1.96 -10.77
N GLU A 71 44.18 2.45 -9.56
CA GLU A 71 45.10 3.57 -9.29
C GLU A 71 46.57 3.09 -9.44
N PRO A 72 47.56 3.99 -9.53
CA PRO A 72 48.95 3.57 -9.72
C PRO A 72 49.51 2.63 -8.63
N ASP A 73 49.09 2.81 -7.37
CA ASP A 73 49.59 2.07 -6.21
C ASP A 73 48.52 1.20 -5.52
N ALA A 74 47.27 1.25 -5.96
CA ALA A 74 46.17 0.54 -5.30
C ALA A 74 45.00 0.19 -6.22
N LEU A 75 44.32 -0.90 -5.85
CA LEU A 75 43.00 -1.23 -6.34
C LEU A 75 41.93 -0.61 -5.43
N VAL A 76 41.07 0.25 -5.98
CA VAL A 76 39.97 0.88 -5.24
C VAL A 76 38.63 0.27 -5.64
N ILE A 77 37.96 -0.39 -4.71
CA ILE A 77 36.61 -0.97 -4.87
C ILE A 77 35.65 -0.27 -3.92
N GLY A 78 34.81 0.60 -4.47
CA GLY A 78 33.90 1.45 -3.70
C GLY A 78 34.65 2.34 -2.70
N ARG A 79 34.43 2.09 -1.41
CA ARG A 79 35.10 2.79 -0.28
C ARG A 79 36.40 2.11 0.18
N HIS A 80 36.77 0.99 -0.43
CA HIS A 80 37.94 0.22 -0.01
C HIS A 80 39.10 0.44 -0.96
N ARG A 81 40.21 0.90 -0.40
CA ARG A 81 41.50 1.00 -1.07
C ARG A 81 42.36 -0.17 -0.64
N VAL A 82 42.75 -1.01 -1.59
CA VAL A 82 43.60 -2.18 -1.39
C VAL A 82 44.96 -1.87 -2.05
N PRO A 83 45.99 -1.49 -1.29
CA PRO A 83 47.32 -1.25 -1.84
C PRO A 83 47.81 -2.49 -2.57
N TYR A 84 48.42 -2.32 -3.74
CA TYR A 84 48.90 -3.48 -4.50
C TYR A 84 49.88 -4.30 -3.70
N ALA A 85 50.83 -3.67 -3.00
CA ALA A 85 51.80 -4.35 -2.14
C ALA A 85 51.16 -5.21 -1.02
N ALA A 86 49.94 -4.89 -0.60
CA ALA A 86 49.23 -5.66 0.41
C ALA A 86 48.59 -6.94 -0.14
N ILE A 87 48.47 -7.10 -1.46
CA ILE A 87 47.87 -8.29 -2.07
C ILE A 87 48.85 -9.46 -1.99
N THR A 88 48.41 -10.60 -1.46
CA THR A 88 49.26 -11.80 -1.28
C THR A 88 48.77 -13.00 -2.07
N GLY A 89 47.68 -12.87 -2.80
CA GLY A 89 47.17 -13.94 -3.67
C GLY A 89 45.89 -13.55 -4.38
N VAL A 90 45.68 -14.15 -5.54
CA VAL A 90 44.48 -13.97 -6.37
C VAL A 90 43.93 -15.35 -6.70
N ARG A 91 42.65 -15.57 -6.40
CA ARG A 91 41.93 -16.82 -6.71
C ARG A 91 40.77 -16.54 -7.64
N CYS A 92 40.64 -17.37 -8.68
CA CYS A 92 39.54 -17.30 -9.63
C CYS A 92 38.72 -18.59 -9.62
N GLY A 93 37.42 -18.51 -9.92
CA GLY A 93 36.63 -19.73 -10.14
C GLY A 93 35.14 -19.48 -10.29
N PRO A 94 34.38 -20.51 -10.69
CA PRO A 94 32.95 -20.41 -10.89
C PRO A 94 32.17 -20.54 -9.57
N CYS A 95 31.02 -19.87 -9.48
CA CYS A 95 29.99 -20.14 -8.49
C CYS A 95 28.60 -20.17 -9.14
N SER A 96 27.69 -21.01 -8.64
CA SER A 96 26.34 -21.14 -9.20
C SER A 96 25.37 -20.15 -8.56
N ALA A 97 24.62 -19.42 -9.38
CA ALA A 97 23.49 -18.59 -8.94
C ALA A 97 22.17 -19.38 -8.82
N LYS A 98 22.17 -20.69 -9.09
CA LYS A 98 20.95 -21.52 -9.08
C LYS A 98 20.17 -21.47 -7.74
N PRO A 99 20.82 -21.54 -6.56
CA PRO A 99 20.09 -21.45 -5.28
C PRO A 99 19.35 -20.12 -5.09
N PHE A 100 19.89 -19.02 -5.61
CA PHE A 100 19.21 -17.72 -5.60
C PHE A 100 17.95 -17.76 -6.46
N TRP A 101 18.04 -18.23 -7.70
CA TRP A 101 16.89 -18.24 -8.61
C TRP A 101 15.79 -19.19 -8.14
N LEU A 102 16.15 -20.32 -7.53
CA LEU A 102 15.17 -21.21 -6.91
C LEU A 102 14.45 -20.52 -5.74
N ALA A 103 15.21 -19.92 -4.82
CA ALA A 103 14.63 -19.22 -3.68
C ALA A 103 13.83 -17.97 -4.07
N LEU A 104 14.16 -17.35 -5.20
CA LEU A 104 13.41 -16.24 -5.78
C LEU A 104 12.11 -16.71 -6.40
N LEU A 105 12.18 -17.66 -7.34
CA LEU A 105 11.05 -17.97 -8.22
C LEU A 105 10.10 -19.02 -7.64
N PHE A 106 10.58 -19.98 -6.86
CA PHE A 106 9.72 -21.04 -6.33
C PHE A 106 8.58 -20.51 -5.43
N PRO A 107 8.81 -19.52 -4.54
CA PRO A 107 7.72 -18.95 -3.73
C PRO A 107 6.69 -18.14 -4.53
N VAL A 108 7.09 -17.52 -5.65
CA VAL A 108 6.20 -16.66 -6.47
C VAL A 108 5.60 -17.38 -7.67
N SER A 109 6.21 -18.47 -8.14
CA SER A 109 5.74 -19.25 -9.29
C SER A 109 6.35 -20.65 -9.29
N VAL A 110 5.51 -21.67 -9.07
CA VAL A 110 5.91 -23.09 -9.13
C VAL A 110 6.50 -23.43 -10.50
N ILE A 111 5.87 -22.98 -11.60
CA ILE A 111 6.36 -23.21 -12.97
C ILE A 111 7.73 -22.55 -13.16
N GLY A 112 7.88 -21.29 -12.74
CA GLY A 112 9.17 -20.59 -12.79
C GLY A 112 10.26 -21.32 -12.01
N GLY A 113 9.94 -21.81 -10.82
CA GLY A 113 10.82 -22.62 -9.99
C GLY A 113 11.23 -23.94 -10.66
N LEU A 114 10.30 -24.67 -11.28
CA LEU A 114 10.56 -25.91 -11.99
C LEU A 114 11.44 -25.69 -13.24
N LEU A 115 11.24 -24.59 -13.97
CA LEU A 115 12.09 -24.22 -15.10
C LEU A 115 13.54 -23.94 -14.66
N VAL A 116 13.73 -23.26 -13.52
CA VAL A 116 15.05 -23.06 -12.92
C VAL A 116 15.64 -24.38 -12.45
N LEU A 117 14.84 -25.26 -11.87
CA LEU A 117 15.27 -26.57 -11.39
C LEU A 117 15.80 -27.45 -12.54
N ALA A 118 15.11 -27.44 -13.68
CA ALA A 118 15.49 -28.18 -14.89
C ALA A 118 16.74 -27.61 -15.59
N ARG A 119 17.08 -26.33 -15.38
CA ARG A 119 18.29 -25.72 -15.95
C ARG A 119 19.56 -26.28 -15.28
N SER A 120 20.60 -26.55 -16.07
CA SER A 120 21.90 -26.97 -15.54
C SER A 120 22.51 -25.87 -14.66
N ALA A 121 23.27 -26.26 -13.63
CA ALA A 121 23.94 -25.29 -12.75
C ALA A 121 24.98 -24.44 -13.51
N GLN A 122 25.61 -25.02 -14.54
CA GLN A 122 26.58 -24.35 -15.42
C GLN A 122 25.94 -23.18 -16.18
N ALA A 123 24.69 -23.33 -16.65
CA ALA A 123 23.95 -22.25 -17.32
C ALA A 123 23.66 -21.05 -16.40
N MET A 124 23.85 -21.21 -15.08
CA MET A 124 23.70 -20.15 -14.07
C MET A 124 25.03 -19.80 -13.40
N GLY A 125 26.15 -20.13 -14.06
CA GLY A 125 27.49 -19.80 -13.62
C GLY A 125 27.69 -18.30 -13.43
N ARG A 126 28.51 -17.98 -12.45
CA ARG A 126 29.12 -16.68 -12.23
C ARG A 126 30.59 -16.90 -12.05
N GLU A 127 31.38 -16.02 -12.62
CA GLU A 127 32.81 -15.99 -12.39
C GLU A 127 33.11 -15.19 -11.13
N VAL A 128 34.05 -15.66 -10.34
CA VAL A 128 34.44 -15.05 -9.07
C VAL A 128 35.94 -14.75 -9.09
N VAL A 129 36.31 -13.58 -8.59
CA VAL A 129 37.69 -13.24 -8.26
C VAL A 129 37.75 -12.91 -6.77
N GLU A 130 38.67 -13.56 -6.06
CA GLU A 130 38.98 -13.32 -4.67
C GLU A 130 40.43 -12.83 -4.54
N ILE A 131 40.60 -11.70 -3.86
CA ILE A 131 41.89 -11.10 -3.57
C ILE A 131 42.17 -11.30 -2.08
N ARG A 132 43.28 -11.94 -1.75
CA ARG A 132 43.77 -12.09 -0.38
C ARG A 132 44.79 -10.99 -0.09
N THR A 133 44.72 -10.40 1.09
CA THR A 133 45.66 -9.39 1.55
C THR A 133 46.54 -9.90 2.70
N ALA A 134 47.66 -9.24 2.95
CA ALA A 134 48.65 -9.60 3.97
C ALA A 134 48.07 -9.56 5.40
N ASP A 135 47.07 -8.70 5.64
CA ASP A 135 46.31 -8.62 6.89
C ASP A 135 45.26 -9.74 7.05
N GLY A 136 45.26 -10.74 6.15
CA GLY A 136 44.34 -11.88 6.16
C GLY A 136 42.94 -11.57 5.64
N ARG A 137 42.66 -10.33 5.23
CA ARG A 137 41.35 -9.98 4.65
C ARG A 137 41.20 -10.55 3.24
N ARG A 138 39.95 -10.76 2.86
CA ARG A 138 39.55 -11.32 1.55
C ARG A 138 38.53 -10.40 0.91
N HIS A 139 38.76 -10.03 -0.34
CA HIS A 139 37.88 -9.17 -1.14
C HIS A 139 37.36 -9.98 -2.31
N ARG A 140 36.04 -10.07 -2.46
CA ARG A 140 35.41 -10.94 -3.45
C ARG A 140 34.46 -10.17 -4.36
N SER A 141 34.59 -10.40 -5.65
CA SER A 141 33.75 -9.82 -6.70
C SER A 141 33.25 -10.92 -7.64
N ARG A 142 32.03 -10.77 -8.16
CA ARG A 142 31.37 -11.76 -9.01
C ARG A 142 30.84 -11.12 -10.28
N TRP A 143 30.98 -11.82 -11.40
CA TRP A 143 30.51 -11.39 -12.71
C TRP A 143 29.64 -12.46 -13.36
N LYS A 144 28.66 -12.00 -14.13
CA LYS A 144 27.98 -12.83 -15.12
C LYS A 144 28.79 -12.92 -16.42
N ASP A 145 29.51 -11.87 -16.73
CA ASP A 145 30.20 -11.65 -17.99
C ASP A 145 31.68 -11.99 -17.86
N ALA A 146 32.15 -12.90 -18.71
CA ALA A 146 33.54 -13.35 -18.71
C ALA A 146 34.50 -12.25 -19.19
N GLU A 147 34.05 -11.34 -20.05
CA GLU A 147 34.86 -10.26 -20.63
C GLU A 147 35.29 -9.26 -19.56
N ARG A 148 34.33 -8.71 -18.79
CA ARG A 148 34.61 -7.76 -17.70
C ARG A 148 35.47 -8.35 -16.59
N ARG A 149 35.29 -9.64 -16.30
CA ARG A 149 36.16 -10.37 -15.37
C ARG A 149 37.57 -10.49 -15.95
N GLY A 150 37.70 -10.79 -17.25
CA GLY A 150 38.97 -10.82 -17.97
C GLY A 150 39.71 -9.50 -17.87
N GLU A 151 39.04 -8.39 -18.18
CA GLU A 151 39.59 -7.03 -18.06
C GLU A 151 40.09 -6.75 -16.62
N PHE A 152 39.29 -7.11 -15.61
CA PHE A 152 39.68 -6.96 -14.21
C PHE A 152 40.95 -7.77 -13.87
N THR A 153 41.00 -9.04 -14.27
CA THR A 153 42.15 -9.91 -13.99
C THR A 153 43.40 -9.50 -14.76
N ASP A 154 43.24 -9.00 -15.99
CA ASP A 154 44.37 -8.53 -16.81
C ASP A 154 44.98 -7.25 -16.22
N LEU A 155 44.15 -6.31 -15.79
CA LEU A 155 44.63 -5.11 -15.11
C LEU A 155 45.29 -5.46 -13.76
N LEU A 156 44.75 -6.42 -13.03
CA LEU A 156 45.34 -6.89 -11.78
C LEU A 156 46.70 -7.57 -12.01
N ARG A 157 46.81 -8.40 -13.04
CA ARG A 157 48.07 -9.06 -13.44
C ARG A 157 49.13 -8.05 -13.89
N ARG A 158 48.74 -6.98 -14.59
CA ARG A 158 49.68 -5.90 -14.94
C ARG A 158 50.19 -5.16 -13.70
N ALA A 159 49.34 -4.95 -12.70
CA ALA A 159 49.71 -4.28 -11.46
C ALA A 159 50.52 -5.16 -10.49
N ARG A 160 50.29 -6.48 -10.50
CA ARG A 160 50.99 -7.49 -9.70
C ARG A 160 51.42 -8.68 -10.57
N PRO A 161 52.45 -8.51 -11.42
CA PRO A 161 52.93 -9.56 -12.32
C PRO A 161 53.59 -10.72 -11.58
N ASP A 162 53.99 -10.49 -10.32
CA ASP A 162 54.63 -11.45 -9.42
C ASP A 162 53.65 -12.45 -8.80
N LEU A 163 52.33 -12.23 -8.91
CA LEU A 163 51.32 -13.11 -8.33
C LEU A 163 50.75 -14.08 -9.38
N GLU A 164 50.94 -15.38 -9.11
CA GLU A 164 50.22 -16.43 -9.83
C GLU A 164 48.73 -16.41 -9.46
N HIS A 165 47.87 -16.69 -10.44
CA HIS A 165 46.43 -16.75 -10.26
C HIS A 165 46.03 -18.21 -10.03
N ASP A 166 45.63 -18.52 -8.81
CA ASP A 166 45.15 -19.86 -8.45
C ASP A 166 43.70 -20.07 -8.89
N TYR A 167 43.34 -21.32 -9.16
CA TYR A 167 41.96 -21.71 -9.43
C TYR A 167 41.30 -22.34 -8.20
N GLY A 168 40.04 -21.98 -7.94
CA GLY A 168 39.25 -22.47 -6.83
C GLY A 168 39.06 -21.42 -5.73
N VAL A 169 37.83 -20.97 -5.54
CA VAL A 169 37.45 -20.05 -4.46
C VAL A 169 36.90 -20.84 -3.29
N ASP A 170 37.51 -20.69 -2.11
CA ASP A 170 37.01 -21.31 -0.89
C ASP A 170 35.78 -20.54 -0.36
N THR A 171 34.60 -21.10 -0.58
CA THR A 171 33.34 -20.48 -0.15
C THR A 171 33.09 -20.59 1.36
N ALA A 172 33.82 -21.43 2.09
CA ALA A 172 33.66 -21.61 3.54
C ALA A 172 34.27 -20.46 4.34
N LEU A 173 35.28 -19.78 3.79
CA LEU A 173 35.98 -18.70 4.48
C LEU A 173 35.29 -17.34 4.27
N PRO A 174 35.19 -16.51 5.34
CA PRO A 174 34.54 -15.21 5.25
C PRO A 174 35.33 -14.27 4.34
N ALA A 175 34.62 -13.64 3.41
CA ALA A 175 35.15 -12.64 2.49
C ALA A 175 34.24 -11.42 2.43
N ARG A 176 34.82 -10.26 2.17
CA ARG A 176 34.08 -9.03 1.93
C ARG A 176 33.60 -9.02 0.47
N ASP A 177 32.31 -9.26 0.30
CA ASP A 177 31.65 -9.26 -1.00
C ASP A 177 31.37 -7.82 -1.48
N HIS A 178 31.94 -7.43 -2.62
CA HIS A 178 31.71 -6.12 -3.25
C HIS A 178 30.57 -6.12 -4.28
N THR A 179 30.08 -7.31 -4.60
CA THR A 179 28.94 -7.59 -5.49
C THR A 179 27.97 -8.55 -4.78
N PRO A 180 26.65 -8.54 -5.10
CA PRO A 180 25.65 -9.36 -4.42
C PRO A 180 26.01 -10.85 -4.33
N ARG A 181 25.76 -11.46 -3.17
CA ARG A 181 25.84 -12.91 -3.00
C ARG A 181 24.55 -13.53 -3.54
N LEU A 182 24.66 -14.27 -4.64
CA LEU A 182 23.54 -15.00 -5.24
C LEU A 182 23.36 -16.35 -4.51
N GLY A 183 22.69 -16.32 -3.36
CA GLY A 183 22.30 -17.50 -2.60
C GLY A 183 20.83 -17.45 -2.14
N VAL A 184 20.41 -18.48 -1.40
CA VAL A 184 19.03 -18.63 -0.91
C VAL A 184 18.52 -17.38 -0.17
N PRO A 185 19.25 -16.77 0.78
CA PRO A 185 18.76 -15.57 1.47
C PRO A 185 18.50 -14.39 0.52
N GLY A 186 19.36 -14.20 -0.48
CA GLY A 186 19.16 -13.15 -1.49
C GLY A 186 17.95 -13.42 -2.38
N GLY A 187 17.68 -14.69 -2.70
CA GLY A 187 16.51 -15.08 -3.48
C GLY A 187 15.21 -14.83 -2.70
N LEU A 188 15.18 -15.17 -1.41
CA LEU A 188 14.04 -14.88 -0.53
C LEU A 188 13.76 -13.38 -0.40
N VAL A 189 14.81 -12.56 -0.26
CA VAL A 189 14.66 -11.09 -0.28
C VAL A 189 14.06 -10.61 -1.60
N GLY A 190 14.51 -11.16 -2.73
CA GLY A 190 13.92 -10.84 -4.02
C GLY A 190 12.45 -11.26 -4.14
N ALA A 191 12.08 -12.45 -3.62
CA ALA A 191 10.70 -12.93 -3.63
C ALA A 191 9.79 -12.02 -2.78
N PHE A 192 10.28 -11.62 -1.61
CA PHE A 192 9.63 -10.64 -0.76
C PHE A 192 9.41 -9.31 -1.49
N LEU A 193 10.42 -8.78 -2.20
CA LEU A 193 10.27 -7.54 -2.98
C LEU A 193 9.21 -7.67 -4.08
N VAL A 194 9.11 -8.82 -4.75
CA VAL A 194 8.07 -9.05 -5.77
C VAL A 194 6.68 -9.05 -5.13
N ALA A 195 6.51 -9.78 -4.02
CA ALA A 195 5.24 -9.80 -3.29
C ALA A 195 4.86 -8.40 -2.79
N TRP A 196 5.83 -7.66 -2.24
CA TRP A 196 5.66 -6.27 -1.81
C TRP A 196 5.15 -5.38 -2.96
N VAL A 197 5.78 -5.41 -4.15
CA VAL A 197 5.32 -4.62 -5.30
C VAL A 197 3.85 -4.93 -5.65
N LEU A 198 3.46 -6.21 -5.64
CA LEU A 198 2.07 -6.60 -5.94
C LEU A 198 1.09 -6.06 -4.91
N VAL A 199 1.43 -6.13 -3.62
CA VAL A 199 0.60 -5.60 -2.53
C VAL A 199 0.49 -4.07 -2.62
N VAL A 200 1.61 -3.38 -2.83
CA VAL A 200 1.67 -1.92 -3.00
C VAL A 200 0.78 -1.48 -4.16
N LEU A 201 0.90 -2.10 -5.33
CA LEU A 201 0.11 -1.74 -6.50
C LEU A 201 -1.38 -2.06 -6.30
N HIS A 202 -1.70 -3.20 -5.70
CA HIS A 202 -3.09 -3.58 -5.46
C HIS A 202 -3.78 -2.60 -4.50
N LEU A 203 -3.14 -2.28 -3.38
CA LEU A 203 -3.71 -1.37 -2.37
C LEU A 203 -3.66 0.09 -2.82
N GLY A 204 -2.68 0.49 -3.62
CA GLY A 204 -2.64 1.79 -4.29
C GLY A 204 -3.81 1.96 -5.27
N ALA A 205 -4.10 0.94 -6.09
CA ALA A 205 -5.27 0.96 -6.97
C ALA A 205 -6.61 1.04 -6.20
N GLN A 206 -6.67 0.52 -4.98
CA GLN A 206 -7.85 0.70 -4.13
C GLN A 206 -8.00 2.16 -3.67
N LEU A 207 -6.90 2.86 -3.38
CA LEU A 207 -6.93 4.28 -3.00
C LEU A 207 -7.43 5.17 -4.14
N ASP A 208 -7.12 4.84 -5.39
CA ASP A 208 -7.67 5.60 -6.52
C ASP A 208 -9.21 5.46 -6.65
N ASP A 209 -9.82 4.50 -5.95
CA ASP A 209 -11.26 4.23 -5.92
C ASP A 209 -11.94 4.70 -4.61
N LEU A 210 -11.30 5.64 -3.86
CA LEU A 210 -11.73 6.11 -2.53
C LEU A 210 -13.18 6.61 -2.45
N ASP A 211 -13.71 7.17 -3.54
CA ASP A 211 -15.07 7.74 -3.60
C ASP A 211 -16.11 6.81 -4.24
N ARG A 212 -15.73 5.58 -4.59
CA ARG A 212 -16.70 4.63 -5.11
C ARG A 212 -17.49 3.98 -3.99
N LEU A 213 -18.67 4.54 -3.74
CA LEU A 213 -19.59 4.10 -2.71
C LEU A 213 -20.41 2.87 -3.15
N GLN A 214 -20.83 2.06 -2.17
CA GLN A 214 -21.79 0.97 -2.39
C GLN A 214 -23.20 1.49 -2.69
N SER A 215 -23.51 2.70 -2.20
CA SER A 215 -24.79 3.39 -2.37
C SER A 215 -24.62 4.63 -3.24
N ARG A 216 -25.73 5.12 -3.82
CA ARG A 216 -25.72 6.40 -4.55
C ARG A 216 -25.43 7.56 -3.60
N THR A 217 -24.73 8.56 -4.14
CA THR A 217 -24.56 9.88 -3.55
C THR A 217 -25.76 10.75 -3.88
N HIS A 218 -26.14 11.63 -2.97
CA HIS A 218 -27.25 12.56 -3.16
C HIS A 218 -26.81 14.01 -2.93
N ASP A 219 -27.50 14.93 -3.62
CA ASP A 219 -27.29 16.36 -3.46
C ASP A 219 -27.89 16.82 -2.12
N PRO A 220 -27.06 17.37 -1.21
CA PRO A 220 -27.53 17.80 0.11
C PRO A 220 -28.61 18.89 0.02
N GLU A 221 -28.62 19.74 -1.01
CA GLU A 221 -29.66 20.78 -1.16
C GLU A 221 -31.02 20.16 -1.47
N ARG A 222 -31.04 19.11 -2.28
CA ARG A 222 -32.27 18.38 -2.60
C ARG A 222 -32.81 17.65 -1.38
N ALA A 223 -31.93 17.04 -0.58
CA ALA A 223 -32.31 16.44 0.68
C ALA A 223 -32.92 17.47 1.65
N VAL A 224 -32.27 18.61 1.84
CA VAL A 224 -32.79 19.70 2.68
C VAL A 224 -34.13 20.23 2.15
N THR A 225 -34.27 20.41 0.84
CA THR A 225 -35.52 20.88 0.22
C THR A 225 -36.65 19.86 0.41
N ALA A 226 -36.36 18.56 0.30
CA ALA A 226 -37.35 17.50 0.57
C ALA A 226 -37.80 17.51 2.04
N LEU A 227 -36.86 17.66 2.98
CA LEU A 227 -37.16 17.77 4.41
C LEU A 227 -37.98 19.03 4.71
N GLN A 228 -37.64 20.17 4.12
CA GLN A 228 -38.39 21.43 4.29
C GLN A 228 -39.82 21.36 3.75
N ARG A 229 -40.07 20.60 2.67
CA ARG A 229 -41.44 20.34 2.19
C ARG A 229 -42.29 19.65 3.26
N VAL A 230 -41.71 18.70 3.99
CA VAL A 230 -42.39 18.03 5.11
C VAL A 230 -42.68 19.01 6.23
N VAL A 231 -41.72 19.84 6.61
CA VAL A 231 -41.90 20.89 7.65
C VAL A 231 -43.04 21.85 7.30
N ALA A 232 -43.15 22.27 6.04
CA ALA A 232 -44.17 23.21 5.60
C ALA A 232 -45.59 22.60 5.57
N PHE A 233 -45.70 21.27 5.47
CA PHE A 233 -46.97 20.56 5.30
C PHE A 233 -47.45 19.86 6.58
N ALA A 234 -46.54 19.60 7.53
CA ALA A 234 -46.89 19.05 8.82
C ALA A 234 -47.83 20.03 9.54
N GLU A 235 -49.11 19.66 9.62
CA GLU A 235 -50.02 20.35 10.52
C GLU A 235 -49.56 20.11 11.95
N PRO A 236 -49.75 21.11 12.81
CA PRO A 236 -49.20 21.04 14.13
C PRO A 236 -49.77 19.80 14.88
N ALA A 237 -48.93 19.01 15.57
CA ALA A 237 -49.35 17.94 16.50
C ALA A 237 -48.69 18.12 17.89
N GLY A 238 -49.51 18.28 18.93
CA GLY A 238 -49.20 18.93 20.23
C GLY A 238 -48.21 18.31 21.19
N LEU A 239 -47.26 17.51 20.71
CA LEU A 239 -46.48 16.63 21.55
C LEU A 239 -45.00 16.61 21.15
N GLU A 240 -44.11 17.01 22.07
CA GLU A 240 -42.67 16.86 21.83
C GLU A 240 -42.30 15.39 21.64
N LEU A 241 -41.73 15.08 20.47
CA LEU A 241 -41.28 13.73 20.14
C LEU A 241 -39.82 13.53 20.61
N PRO A 242 -39.56 12.59 21.54
CA PRO A 242 -38.20 12.19 21.87
C PRO A 242 -37.51 11.64 20.62
N HIS A 243 -36.30 12.13 20.32
CA HIS A 243 -35.57 11.72 19.14
C HIS A 243 -34.06 11.67 19.35
N VAL A 244 -33.42 10.86 18.52
CA VAL A 244 -31.96 10.73 18.44
C VAL A 244 -31.56 10.95 16.99
N VAL A 245 -30.56 11.81 16.78
CA VAL A 245 -29.91 11.95 15.48
C VAL A 245 -28.61 11.16 15.48
N GLU A 246 -28.45 10.30 14.49
CA GLU A 246 -27.28 9.47 14.28
C GLU A 246 -26.61 9.83 12.95
N GLN A 247 -25.28 9.73 12.93
CA GLN A 247 -24.47 9.95 11.74
C GLN A 247 -23.60 8.72 11.51
N GLU A 248 -23.78 8.07 10.36
CA GLU A 248 -23.05 6.87 9.96
C GLU A 248 -22.21 7.15 8.71
N ARG A 249 -20.97 6.64 8.67
CA ARG A 249 -20.13 6.75 7.47
C ARG A 249 -20.63 5.81 6.38
N CYS A 250 -20.65 6.30 5.15
CA CYS A 250 -21.07 5.48 4.02
C CYS A 250 -20.03 4.41 3.64
N GLY A 251 -20.53 3.25 3.21
CA GLY A 251 -19.69 2.13 2.79
C GLY A 251 -19.08 2.34 1.41
N ARG A 252 -17.78 2.07 1.27
CA ARG A 252 -17.08 1.98 -0.03
C ARG A 252 -17.23 0.58 -0.64
N VAL A 253 -17.14 0.46 -1.96
CA VAL A 253 -17.13 -0.85 -2.65
C VAL A 253 -16.00 -1.75 -2.12
N ASN A 254 -14.87 -1.17 -1.75
CA ASN A 254 -13.69 -1.83 -1.20
C ASN A 254 -13.54 -1.69 0.33
N SER A 255 -14.66 -1.63 1.05
CA SER A 255 -14.72 -1.43 2.52
C SER A 255 -13.92 -2.44 3.36
N VAL A 256 -13.57 -3.61 2.80
CA VAL A 256 -12.67 -4.59 3.43
C VAL A 256 -11.30 -3.98 3.71
N PHE A 257 -10.74 -3.24 2.75
CA PHE A 257 -9.39 -2.68 2.84
C PHE A 257 -9.39 -1.23 3.28
N LEU A 258 -10.35 -0.43 2.79
CA LEU A 258 -10.40 1.01 3.06
C LEU A 258 -11.29 1.39 4.23
N GLY A 259 -12.18 0.51 4.68
CA GLY A 259 -13.24 0.90 5.61
C GLY A 259 -14.27 1.87 5.00
N PRO A 260 -15.22 2.37 5.81
CA PRO A 260 -16.18 3.40 5.41
C PRO A 260 -15.50 4.73 5.07
N THR A 261 -16.07 5.52 4.17
CA THR A 261 -15.47 6.81 3.79
C THR A 261 -15.66 7.88 4.87
N PRO A 262 -14.64 8.71 5.17
CA PRO A 262 -14.80 9.87 6.04
C PRO A 262 -15.46 11.05 5.31
N HIS A 263 -15.51 11.03 3.97
CA HIS A 263 -16.03 12.13 3.15
C HIS A 263 -17.54 12.09 2.94
N TRP A 264 -18.17 10.93 3.16
CA TRP A 264 -19.60 10.76 2.94
C TRP A 264 -20.27 10.10 4.14
N VAL A 265 -21.38 10.68 4.54
CA VAL A 265 -22.16 10.20 5.67
C VAL A 265 -23.63 10.09 5.32
N ARG A 266 -24.29 9.18 6.00
CA ARG A 266 -25.74 9.11 6.13
C ARG A 266 -26.10 9.72 7.47
N VAL A 267 -27.05 10.64 7.45
CA VAL A 267 -27.66 11.19 8.67
C VAL A 267 -29.07 10.65 8.80
N SER A 268 -29.43 10.19 9.99
CA SER A 268 -30.78 9.72 10.30
C SER A 268 -31.28 10.28 11.62
N ALA A 269 -32.55 10.64 11.67
CA ALA A 269 -33.26 10.97 12.89
C ALA A 269 -34.29 9.89 13.19
N THR A 270 -34.23 9.31 14.38
CA THR A 270 -35.22 8.35 14.87
C THR A 270 -36.00 8.98 16.01
N ALA A 271 -37.32 9.06 15.88
CA ALA A 271 -38.21 9.47 16.96
C ALA A 271 -39.05 8.28 17.44
N GLU A 272 -39.11 8.09 18.76
CA GLU A 272 -39.77 6.95 19.38
C GLU A 272 -40.57 7.41 20.62
N ASP A 273 -41.86 7.09 20.63
CA ASP A 273 -42.73 7.25 21.79
C ASP A 273 -43.62 6.02 21.95
N ARG A 274 -43.25 5.12 22.87
CA ARG A 274 -43.99 3.90 23.16
C ARG A 274 -45.27 4.13 23.97
N SER A 275 -45.45 5.32 24.53
CA SER A 275 -46.58 5.68 25.37
C SER A 275 -47.71 6.38 24.61
N MET A 276 -47.40 6.90 23.41
CA MET A 276 -48.37 7.47 22.49
C MET A 276 -49.48 6.46 22.15
N ALA A 277 -50.73 6.91 22.15
CA ALA A 277 -51.85 6.06 21.75
C ALA A 277 -51.72 5.68 20.27
N ASP A 278 -52.06 4.43 19.93
CA ASP A 278 -51.89 3.90 18.56
C ASP A 278 -52.63 4.74 17.51
N ALA A 279 -53.76 5.36 17.86
CA ALA A 279 -54.51 6.27 16.99
C ALA A 279 -53.74 7.57 16.69
N ASP A 280 -53.11 8.16 17.70
CA ASP A 280 -52.30 9.38 17.54
C ASP A 280 -51.03 9.07 16.76
N ALA A 281 -50.38 7.94 17.06
CA ALA A 281 -49.22 7.47 16.31
C ALA A 281 -49.55 7.24 14.83
N GLU A 282 -50.72 6.67 14.51
CA GLU A 282 -51.15 6.51 13.12
C GLU A 282 -51.53 7.84 12.45
N GLY A 283 -52.05 8.81 13.22
CA GLY A 283 -52.25 10.19 12.77
C GLY A 283 -50.94 10.84 12.33
N VAL A 284 -49.89 10.76 13.16
CA VAL A 284 -48.55 11.28 12.83
C VAL A 284 -47.96 10.59 11.60
N ARG A 285 -48.05 9.25 11.52
CA ARG A 285 -47.60 8.50 10.33
C ARG A 285 -48.35 8.94 9.08
N THR A 286 -49.66 9.13 9.15
CA THR A 286 -50.50 9.54 8.02
C THR A 286 -50.18 10.95 7.56
N ALA A 287 -50.00 11.91 8.49
CA ALA A 287 -49.58 13.26 8.18
C ALA A 287 -48.20 13.28 7.50
N LEU A 288 -47.24 12.52 8.02
CA LEU A 288 -45.91 12.40 7.42
C LEU A 288 -45.97 11.74 6.03
N ARG A 289 -46.78 10.70 5.83
CA ARG A 289 -47.00 10.10 4.50
C ARG A 289 -47.52 11.14 3.50
N ALA A 290 -48.54 11.90 3.87
CA ALA A 290 -49.11 12.94 3.03
C ALA A 290 -48.10 14.05 2.70
N ALA A 291 -47.39 14.54 3.71
CA ALA A 291 -46.38 15.58 3.58
C ALA A 291 -45.17 15.16 2.71
N ALA A 292 -44.77 13.88 2.81
CA ALA A 292 -43.69 13.30 2.01
C ALA A 292 -44.14 12.84 0.61
N GLY A 293 -45.43 12.91 0.29
CA GLY A 293 -45.99 12.42 -0.98
C GLY A 293 -45.93 10.89 -1.13
N LEU A 294 -45.97 10.15 -0.01
CA LEU A 294 -45.97 8.69 0.02
C LEU A 294 -47.38 8.14 -0.18
N GLU A 295 -47.49 7.03 -0.92
CA GLU A 295 -48.75 6.29 -1.06
C GLU A 295 -49.20 5.73 0.31
N PRO A 296 -50.52 5.65 0.59
CA PRO A 296 -51.06 5.29 1.91
C PRO A 296 -50.59 3.92 2.43
N ASP A 297 -50.35 2.98 1.51
CA ASP A 297 -50.07 1.57 1.81
C ASP A 297 -48.58 1.22 1.68
N VAL A 298 -47.74 2.19 1.29
CA VAL A 298 -46.30 1.96 1.10
C VAL A 298 -45.59 2.14 2.42
N GLY A 299 -45.42 1.00 3.10
CA GLY A 299 -44.41 0.87 4.15
C GLY A 299 -43.03 0.65 3.53
N TYR A 300 -42.03 1.28 4.15
CA TYR A 300 -40.60 0.95 4.08
C TYR A 300 -39.75 1.67 3.03
N SER A 301 -38.82 2.48 3.55
CA SER A 301 -37.48 2.77 3.01
C SER A 301 -37.43 3.26 1.57
N ARG A 302 -38.44 4.00 1.13
CA ARG A 302 -38.50 4.56 -0.23
C ARG A 302 -38.10 6.02 -0.23
N ASP A 303 -37.31 6.39 -1.23
CA ASP A 303 -37.06 7.77 -1.64
C ASP A 303 -38.27 8.23 -2.48
N PRO A 304 -39.15 9.12 -1.96
CA PRO A 304 -40.43 9.43 -2.61
C PRO A 304 -40.25 10.09 -3.97
N ASP A 305 -39.24 10.97 -4.10
CA ASP A 305 -38.94 11.67 -5.34
C ASP A 305 -37.83 10.99 -6.16
N GLY A 306 -37.16 9.98 -5.60
CA GLY A 306 -36.13 9.18 -6.27
C GLY A 306 -34.83 9.96 -6.56
N GLU A 307 -34.75 11.21 -6.08
CA GLU A 307 -33.64 12.12 -6.34
C GLU A 307 -33.02 12.67 -5.05
N SER A 308 -33.82 12.94 -4.02
CA SER A 308 -33.39 13.54 -2.76
C SER A 308 -32.59 12.58 -1.88
N GLY A 309 -32.78 11.27 -2.05
CA GLY A 309 -32.21 10.24 -1.20
C GLY A 309 -32.82 10.20 0.20
N VAL A 310 -33.87 10.98 0.48
CA VAL A 310 -34.51 10.99 1.80
C VAL A 310 -35.47 9.82 1.87
N THR A 311 -35.25 8.92 2.81
CA THR A 311 -36.09 7.74 3.02
C THR A 311 -36.79 7.80 4.36
N TYR A 312 -38.02 7.30 4.39
CA TYR A 312 -38.86 7.28 5.56
C TYR A 312 -39.17 5.84 5.94
N ASN A 313 -38.88 5.48 7.18
CA ASN A 313 -39.27 4.21 7.76
C ASN A 313 -40.34 4.45 8.83
N LEU A 314 -41.56 4.04 8.52
CA LEU A 314 -42.75 4.19 9.35
C LEU A 314 -43.19 2.80 9.82
N ASN A 315 -42.46 2.24 10.79
CA ASN A 315 -42.80 0.93 11.32
C ASN A 315 -44.17 0.99 12.02
N GLY A 316 -45.08 0.11 11.61
CA GLY A 316 -46.34 -0.13 12.30
C GLY A 316 -46.11 -0.92 13.58
N GLY A 317 -46.77 -0.54 14.68
CA GLY A 317 -46.60 -1.17 15.99
C GLY A 317 -47.27 -0.36 17.10
N ARG A 318 -47.10 -0.80 18.35
CA ARG A 318 -47.58 -0.05 19.53
C ARG A 318 -46.82 1.26 19.68
N GLY A 319 -47.55 2.37 19.83
CA GLY A 319 -46.97 3.71 19.91
C GLY A 319 -46.36 4.17 18.58
N LEU A 320 -45.43 5.13 18.66
CA LEU A 320 -44.77 5.76 17.53
C LEU A 320 -43.31 5.31 17.42
N THR A 321 -42.90 4.91 16.21
CA THR A 321 -41.49 4.75 15.83
C THR A 321 -41.35 5.19 14.39
N LEU A 322 -40.61 6.27 14.17
CA LEU A 322 -40.31 6.80 12.84
C LEU A 322 -38.81 7.01 12.70
N THR A 323 -38.25 6.62 11.56
CA THR A 323 -36.87 6.95 11.20
C THR A 323 -36.88 7.67 9.86
N VAL A 324 -36.33 8.86 9.82
CA VAL A 324 -36.06 9.61 8.59
C VAL A 324 -34.56 9.57 8.35
N SER A 325 -34.13 9.05 7.21
CA SER A 325 -32.70 8.96 6.89
C SER A 325 -32.40 9.56 5.53
N THR A 326 -31.19 10.05 5.38
CA THR A 326 -30.67 10.54 4.11
C THR A 326 -29.88 9.47 3.37
N GLY A 327 -29.73 9.65 2.06
CA GLY A 327 -28.71 8.97 1.29
C GLY A 327 -27.32 9.43 1.71
N CYS A 328 -26.29 8.96 1.01
CA CYS A 328 -24.93 9.43 1.28
C CYS A 328 -24.78 10.88 0.80
N VAL A 329 -24.55 11.79 1.75
CA VAL A 329 -24.27 13.21 1.50
C VAL A 329 -22.83 13.53 1.90
N PRO A 330 -22.23 14.60 1.36
CA PRO A 330 -20.91 15.05 1.79
C PRO A 330 -20.86 15.32 3.31
N ALA A 331 -19.78 14.90 3.97
CA ALA A 331 -19.65 14.97 5.42
C ALA A 331 -19.64 16.42 5.97
N ASP A 332 -19.17 17.38 5.18
CA ASP A 332 -19.23 18.81 5.48
C ASP A 332 -20.68 19.36 5.49
N SER A 333 -21.59 18.71 4.77
CA SER A 333 -23.01 19.05 4.72
C SER A 333 -23.82 18.44 5.88
N ALA A 334 -23.22 17.53 6.66
CA ALA A 334 -23.90 16.81 7.74
C ALA A 334 -24.58 17.75 8.77
N PRO A 335 -23.94 18.83 9.29
CA PRO A 335 -24.58 19.70 10.27
C PRO A 335 -25.87 20.35 9.77
N ARG A 336 -25.91 20.71 8.49
CA ARG A 336 -27.07 21.32 7.85
C ARG A 336 -28.20 20.30 7.64
N VAL A 337 -27.86 19.09 7.22
CA VAL A 337 -28.84 18.00 7.06
C VAL A 337 -29.39 17.58 8.42
N THR A 338 -28.56 17.52 9.46
CA THR A 338 -28.98 17.29 10.85
C THR A 338 -30.02 18.32 11.29
N ALA A 339 -29.73 19.61 11.10
CA ALA A 339 -30.68 20.68 11.46
C ALA A 339 -32.02 20.54 10.72
N ALA A 340 -32.00 20.21 9.43
CA ALA A 340 -33.22 19.99 8.65
C ALA A 340 -34.01 18.75 9.12
N LEU A 341 -33.34 17.67 9.53
CA LEU A 341 -33.99 16.49 10.11
C LEU A 341 -34.61 16.80 11.49
N GLU A 342 -33.90 17.55 12.33
CA GLU A 342 -34.44 18.02 13.61
C GLU A 342 -35.65 18.93 13.41
N ASP A 343 -35.64 19.80 12.40
CA ASP A 343 -36.78 20.63 12.04
C ASP A 343 -38.00 19.78 11.61
N VAL A 344 -37.78 18.69 10.86
CA VAL A 344 -38.84 17.73 10.51
C VAL A 344 -39.42 17.06 11.75
N VAL A 345 -38.58 16.50 12.62
CA VAL A 345 -39.06 15.86 13.86
C VAL A 345 -39.81 16.86 14.74
N ARG A 346 -39.31 18.10 14.83
CA ARG A 346 -39.95 19.17 15.59
C ARG A 346 -41.27 19.62 14.99
N ALA A 347 -41.38 19.69 13.67
CA ALA A 347 -42.63 20.03 12.99
C ALA A 347 -43.69 18.96 13.21
N LEU A 348 -43.30 17.68 13.17
CA LEU A 348 -44.19 16.55 13.46
C LEU A 348 -44.60 16.45 14.95
N GLY A 349 -43.86 17.12 15.85
CA GLY A 349 -44.14 17.17 17.29
C GLY A 349 -44.55 18.54 17.83
N ARG A 350 -44.92 19.50 16.99
CA ARG A 350 -45.42 20.81 17.43
C ARG A 350 -46.88 20.96 17.08
N GLY A 351 -47.80 21.02 18.05
CA GLY A 351 -49.15 21.64 17.93
C GLY A 351 -50.44 20.90 18.27
#